data_AF-A0A166AKL3-F1
#
_entry.id   AF-A0A166AKL3-F1
#
_cell.length_a   1.000
_cell.length_b   1.000
_cell.length_c   1.000
_cell.angle_alpha   90.00
_cell.angle_beta   90.00
_cell.angle_gamma   90.00
#
_symmetry.space_group_name_H-M   'P 1'
#
loop_
_entity.id
_entity.type
_entity.pdbx_description
1 polymer ?
#
loop_
_entity_poly.entity_id
_entity_poly.type
_entity_poly.pdbx_seq_one_letter_code
_entity_poly.pdbx_strand_id
1 'polypeptide(L)' 'MTVPFQFVVQAISVIVIIIYSFTISFILAKLIDKLLNGIRVEEDEEISGLDTNLHEESAYN' A
#
# COMPACT_ATOMS: atom_id res chain seq x y z
N MET A 1 -3.15 -34.58 14.55
CA MET A 1 -2.48 -33.45 13.89
C MET A 1 -0.98 -33.64 14.03
N THR A 2 -0.23 -33.86 12.94
CA THR A 2 1.24 -34.05 12.99
C THR A 2 1.96 -32.78 12.54
N VAL A 3 3.20 -32.58 12.99
CA VAL A 3 4.01 -31.40 12.64
C VAL A 3 4.17 -31.20 11.12
N PRO A 4 4.47 -32.25 10.31
CA PRO A 4 4.57 -32.08 8.86
C PRO A 4 3.27 -31.62 8.20
N PHE A 5 2.13 -32.10 8.69
CA PHE A 5 0.82 -31.68 8.20
C PHE A 5 0.54 -30.20 8.52
N GLN A 6 0.89 -29.74 9.72
CA GLN A 6 0.74 -28.33 10.09
C GLN A 6 1.59 -27.40 9.24
N PHE A 7 2.82 -27.78 8.92
CA PHE A 7 3.68 -26.97 8.04
C PHE A 7 3.03 -26.68 6.68
N VAL A 8 2.39 -27.68 6.07
CA VAL A 8 1.69 -27.53 4.78
C VAL A 8 0.51 -26.57 4.90
N VAL A 9 -0.29 -26.69 5.95
CA VAL A 9 -1.44 -25.79 6.19
C VAL A 9 -0.98 -24.35 6.35
N GLN A 10 0.12 -24.11 7.08
CA GLN A 10 0.67 -22.78 7.25
C GLN A 10 1.25 -22.22 5.95
N ALA A 11 1.95 -23.03 5.17
CA ALA A 11 2.47 -22.61 3.86
C ALA A 11 1.34 -22.16 2.92
N ILE A 12 0.23 -22.92 2.87
CA ILE A 12 -0.96 -22.53 2.09
C ILE A 12 -1.54 -21.22 2.61
N SER A 13 -1.64 -21.05 3.93
CA SER A 13 -2.17 -19.84 4.55
C SER A 13 -1.34 -18.60 4.16
N VAL A 14 -0.01 -18.71 4.16
CA VAL A 14 0.90 -17.62 3.72
C VAL A 14 0.69 -17.28 2.24
N ILE A 15 0.57 -18.29 1.37
CA ILE A 15 0.35 -18.05 -0.06
C ILE A 15 -0.99 -17.34 -0.28
N VAL A 16 -2.04 -17.79 0.40
CA VAL A 16 -3.38 -17.18 0.32
C VAL A 16 -3.35 -15.73 0.77
N ILE A 17 -2.70 -15.43 1.91
CA ILE A 17 -2.66 -14.05 2.42
C ILE A 17 -1.85 -13.13 1.51
N ILE A 18 -0.74 -13.61 0.92
CA ILE A 18 0.06 -12.85 -0.05
C ILE A 18 -0.79 -12.50 -1.27
N ILE A 19 -1.46 -13.49 -1.86
CA ILE A 19 -2.31 -13.27 -3.03
C ILE A 19 -3.46 -12.32 -2.70
N TYR A 20 -4.18 -12.57 -1.61
CA TYR A 20 -5.33 -11.75 -1.22
C TYR A 20 -4.91 -10.30 -0.94
N SER A 21 -3.91 -10.09 -0.10
CA SER A 21 -3.45 -8.75 0.30
C SER A 21 -2.95 -7.96 -0.90
N PHE A 22 -2.17 -8.58 -1.78
CA PHE A 22 -1.70 -7.92 -3.00
C PHE A 22 -2.85 -7.61 -3.95
N THR A 23 -3.69 -8.60 -4.29
CA THR A 23 -4.75 -8.42 -5.28
C THR A 23 -5.78 -7.40 -4.82
N ILE A 24 -6.28 -7.50 -3.59
CA ILE A 24 -7.29 -6.57 -3.08
C ILE A 24 -6.72 -5.16 -2.94
N SER A 25 -5.53 -5.01 -2.34
CA SER A 25 -4.91 -3.68 -2.22
C SER A 25 -4.62 -3.05 -3.58
N PHE A 26 -4.18 -3.85 -4.57
CA PHE A 26 -3.93 -3.37 -5.92
C PHE A 26 -5.22 -2.90 -6.62
N ILE A 27 -6.31 -3.66 -6.48
CA ILE A 27 -7.62 -3.27 -7.02
C ILE A 27 -8.09 -1.96 -6.37
N LEU A 28 -8.02 -1.87 -5.04
CA LEU A 28 -8.42 -0.66 -4.31
C LEU A 28 -7.58 0.55 -4.70
N ALA A 29 -6.25 0.40 -4.74
CA ALA A 29 -5.34 1.46 -5.14
C ALA A 29 -5.66 1.96 -6.57
N LYS A 30 -5.90 1.05 -7.52
CA LYS A 30 -6.31 1.42 -8.87
C LYS A 30 -7.68 2.09 -8.95
N LEU A 31 -8.62 1.67 -8.12
CA LEU A 31 -9.94 2.30 -8.07
C LEU A 31 -9.83 3.72 -7.52
N ILE A 32 -9.08 3.92 -6.43
CA ILE A 32 -8.84 5.23 -5.83
C ILE A 32 -8.14 6.15 -6.84
N ASP A 33 -7.04 5.67 -7.44
CA ASP A 33 -6.27 6.41 -8.44
C ASP A 33 -7.16 6.90 -9.60
N LYS A 34 -8.03 6.02 -10.11
CA LYS A 34 -8.96 6.37 -11.20
C LYS A 34 -10.10 7.29 -10.76
N LEU A 35 -10.63 7.13 -9.55
CA LEU A 35 -11.83 7.85 -9.09
C LEU A 35 -11.50 9.23 -8.50
N LEU A 36 -10.30 9.41 -7.95
CA LEU A 36 -9.87 10.63 -7.25
C LEU A 36 -8.76 11.40 -7.98
N ASN A 37 -8.55 11.14 -9.28
CA ASN A 37 -7.54 11.80 -10.11
C ASN A 37 -6.08 11.56 -9.67
N GLY A 38 -5.81 10.44 -9.00
CA GLY A 38 -4.48 10.07 -8.56
C GLY A 38 -4.41 9.74 -7.08
N ILE A 39 -3.49 8.84 -6.71
CA ILE A 39 -3.10 8.59 -5.31
C ILE A 39 -1.82 9.36 -4.92
N ARG A 40 -1.05 9.84 -5.90
CA ARG A 40 0.21 10.56 -5.72
C ARG A 40 0.03 12.04 -6.10
N VAL A 41 0.72 12.92 -5.38
CA VAL A 41 0.84 14.35 -5.71
C VAL A 41 1.61 14.57 -7.01
N GLU A 42 1.58 15.80 -7.54
CA GLU A 42 2.40 16.17 -8.69
C GLU A 42 3.91 16.10 -8.37
N GLU A 43 4.74 15.90 -9.38
CA GLU A 43 6.18 15.63 -9.20
C GLU A 43 6.92 16.83 -8.59
N ASP A 44 6.52 18.05 -8.95
CA ASP A 44 7.06 19.29 -8.40
C ASP A 44 6.70 19.46 -6.92
N GLU A 45 5.44 19.19 -6.53
CA GLU A 45 5.01 19.20 -5.13
C GLU A 45 5.77 18.16 -4.28
N GLU A 46 6.04 16.98 -4.84
CA GLU A 46 6.83 15.93 -4.18
C GLU A 46 8.29 16.34 -3.96
N ILE A 47 8.91 16.97 -4.97
CA ILE A 47 10.30 17.43 -4.90
C ILE A 47 10.43 18.61 -3.94
N SER A 48 9.49 19.55 -3.96
CA SER A 48 9.49 20.74 -3.11
C SER A 48 9.06 20.44 -1.66
N GLY A 49 8.48 19.26 -1.41
CA GLY A 49 8.15 18.75 -0.08
C GLY A 49 6.67 18.92 0.26
N LEU A 50 6.08 17.84 0.81
CA LEU A 50 4.66 17.81 1.14
C LEU A 50 4.31 18.73 2.31
N ASP A 51 5.22 18.93 3.26
CA ASP A 51 4.98 19.82 4.41
C ASP A 51 4.71 21.26 3.93
N THR A 52 5.51 21.76 2.98
CA THR A 52 5.33 23.09 2.41
C THR A 52 4.10 23.15 1.49
N ASN A 53 3.91 22.15 0.61
CA ASN A 53 2.90 22.21 -0.46
C ASN A 53 1.49 21.79 -0.02
N LEU A 54 1.37 20.88 0.94
CA LEU A 54 0.08 20.38 1.44
C LEU A 54 -0.28 20.85 2.84
N HIS A 55 0.72 21.23 3.65
CA HIS A 55 0.53 21.54 5.05
C HIS A 55 0.96 22.96 5.44
N GLU A 56 1.54 23.74 4.52
CA GLU A 56 2.05 25.11 4.74
C GLU A 56 3.01 25.22 5.96
N GLU A 57 3.70 24.13 6.29
CA GLU A 57 4.55 24.00 7.48
C GLU A 57 6.01 23.69 7.11
N SER A 58 6.95 24.12 7.97
CA SER A 58 8.33 23.64 7.94
C SER A 58 8.56 22.70 9.12
N ALA A 59 8.99 21.46 8.86
CA ALA A 59 9.20 20.45 9.91
C ALA A 59 10.24 20.87 10.97
N TYR A 60 11.18 21.75 10.60
CA TYR A 60 12.21 22.27 11.50
C TYR A 60 12.35 23.79 11.29
N ASN A 61 12.47 24.52 12.41
CA ASN A 61 12.81 25.95 12.46
C ASN A 61 14.30 26.12 12.74
#